data_AF-A0ABD0QN30-F1
#
_entry.id   AF-A0ABD0QN30-F1
#
_cell.length_a   1.000
_cell.length_b   1.000
_cell.length_c   1.000
_cell.angle_alpha   90.00
_cell.angle_beta   90.00
_cell.angle_gamma   90.00
#
_symmetry.space_group_name_H-M   'P 1'
#
loop_
_entity.id
_entity.type
_entity.pdbx_description
1 polymer ?
#
loop_
_entity_poly.entity_id
_entity_poly.type
_entity_poly.pdbx_seq_one_letter_code
_entity_poly.pdbx_strand_id
1 'polypeptide(L)' 'VDKFSIEAVDLGQVYKIKIRHDNSLAGADWYLDQVEVVDVETEEVYMFLCERWLSTKKEDKRIERTFFVK' A
#
# COMPACT_ATOMS: atom_id res chain seq x y z
N VAL A 1 1.07 -7.10 -10.32
CA VAL A 1 0.22 -5.99 -9.81
C VAL A 1 -0.99 -6.65 -9.19
N ASP A 2 -1.17 -6.46 -7.88
CA ASP A 2 -2.33 -6.97 -7.17
C ASP A 2 -3.41 -5.87 -7.10
N LYS A 3 -4.67 -6.27 -7.19
CA LYS A 3 -5.83 -5.36 -7.12
C LYS A 3 -6.80 -5.86 -6.07
N PHE A 4 -7.30 -4.95 -5.27
CA PHE A 4 -8.24 -5.21 -4.19
C PHE A 4 -9.37 -4.19 -4.24
N SER A 5 -10.58 -4.62 -3.90
CA SER A 5 -11.72 -3.74 -3.65
C SER A 5 -12.04 -3.81 -2.17
N ILE A 6 -12.16 -2.65 -1.53
CA ILE A 6 -12.41 -2.53 -0.09
C ILE A 6 -13.65 -1.66 0.08
N GLU A 7 -14.65 -2.19 0.78
CA GLU A 7 -15.79 -1.39 1.22
C GLU A 7 -15.40 -0.59 2.46
N ALA A 8 -15.65 0.72 2.41
CA ALA A 8 -15.38 1.64 3.49
C ALA A 8 -16.51 2.67 3.61
N VAL A 9 -16.55 3.39 4.73
CA VAL A 9 -17.34 4.62 4.84
C VAL A 9 -16.69 5.71 3.98
N ASP A 10 -17.39 6.82 3.72
CA ASP A 10 -16.78 8.02 3.13
C ASP A 10 -15.56 8.45 3.95
N LEU A 11 -14.37 8.29 3.34
CA LEU A 11 -13.09 8.63 3.96
C LEU A 11 -12.72 10.11 3.73
N GLY A 12 -13.49 10.83 2.91
CA GLY A 12 -13.12 12.12 2.36
C GLY A 12 -11.78 12.03 1.62
N GLN A 13 -10.97 13.08 1.75
CA GLN A 13 -9.67 13.13 1.09
C GLN A 13 -8.67 12.14 1.69
N VAL A 14 -8.37 11.07 0.97
CA VAL A 14 -7.42 10.05 1.41
C VAL A 14 -6.00 10.61 1.40
N TYR A 15 -5.37 10.72 2.57
CA TYR A 15 -4.03 11.31 2.70
C TYR A 15 -2.95 10.35 3.19
N LYS A 16 -3.32 9.13 3.62
CA LYS A 16 -2.39 8.17 4.23
C LYS A 16 -2.86 6.73 4.04
N ILE A 17 -1.92 5.86 3.68
CA ILE A 17 -2.11 4.41 3.66
C ILE A 17 -1.12 3.70 4.59
N LYS A 18 -1.50 2.52 5.07
CA LYS A 18 -0.59 1.59 5.76
C LYS A 18 -0.66 0.24 5.05
N ILE A 19 0.49 -0.27 4.62
CA ILE A 19 0.61 -1.55 3.92
C ILE A 19 1.48 -2.50 4.76
N ARG A 20 1.03 -3.75 4.87
CA ARG A 20 1.71 -4.83 5.60
C ARG A 20 1.48 -6.19 4.92
N HIS A 21 2.46 -7.08 5.01
CA HIS A 21 2.28 -8.52 4.79
C HIS A 21 2.61 -9.33 6.06
N ASP A 22 2.18 -10.59 6.12
CA ASP A 22 2.39 -11.48 7.28
C ASP A 22 3.63 -12.38 7.16
N ASN A 23 4.29 -12.38 6.00
CA ASN A 23 5.48 -13.17 5.69
C ASN A 23 5.23 -14.70 5.68
N SER A 24 3.99 -15.13 5.40
CA SER A 24 3.57 -16.53 5.45
C SER A 24 4.10 -17.41 4.31
N LEU A 25 4.24 -16.86 3.10
CA LEU A 25 4.59 -17.62 1.90
C LEU A 25 6.09 -17.58 1.59
N ALA A 26 6.60 -18.64 0.95
CA ALA A 26 7.93 -18.61 0.36
C ALA A 26 8.00 -17.48 -0.69
N GLY A 27 8.99 -16.59 -0.56
CA GLY A 27 9.10 -15.42 -1.45
C GLY A 27 8.21 -14.24 -1.06
N ALA A 28 7.77 -14.12 0.20
CA ALA A 28 6.94 -13.01 0.68
C ALA A 28 7.58 -11.61 0.68
N ASP A 29 8.80 -11.44 0.14
CA ASP A 29 9.48 -10.14 0.10
C ASP A 29 8.89 -9.27 -1.02
N TRP A 30 8.32 -8.11 -0.66
CA TRP A 30 7.70 -7.19 -1.63
C TRP A 30 8.57 -5.97 -1.84
N TYR A 31 8.89 -5.65 -3.09
CA TYR A 31 9.29 -4.29 -3.43
C TYR A 31 8.05 -3.53 -3.85
N LEU A 32 7.58 -2.62 -3.00
CA LEU A 32 6.39 -1.84 -3.26
C LEU A 32 6.81 -0.54 -3.93
N ASP A 33 6.52 -0.43 -5.22
CA ASP A 33 6.84 0.74 -6.05
C ASP A 33 5.86 1.88 -5.78
N GLN A 34 4.57 1.64 -6.01
CA GLN A 34 3.49 2.58 -5.75
C GLN A 34 2.19 1.88 -5.36
N VAL A 35 1.27 2.64 -4.76
CA VAL A 35 -0.12 2.25 -4.55
C VAL A 35 -1.03 3.32 -5.16
N GLU A 36 -2.01 2.88 -5.94
CA GLU A 36 -3.10 3.69 -6.47
C GLU A 36 -4.37 3.33 -5.72
N VAL A 37 -5.01 4.32 -5.10
CA VAL A 37 -6.33 4.19 -4.47
C VAL A 37 -7.31 4.95 -5.33
N VAL A 38 -8.35 4.25 -5.81
CA VAL A 38 -9.42 4.84 -6.62
C VAL A 38 -10.69 4.81 -5.81
N ASP A 39 -11.28 5.97 -5.59
CA ASP A 39 -12.68 6.06 -5.15
C ASP A 39 -13.57 5.83 -6.37
N VAL A 40 -14.37 4.76 -6.32
CA VAL A 40 -15.21 4.34 -7.45
C VAL A 40 -16.48 5.18 -7.61
N GLU A 41 -16.90 5.90 -6.57
CA GLU A 41 -18.07 6.76 -6.60
C GLU A 41 -17.72 8.16 -7.12
N THR A 42 -16.57 8.70 -6.69
CA THR A 42 -16.11 10.05 -7.07
C THR A 42 -15.14 10.06 -8.25
N GLU A 43 -14.63 8.89 -8.66
CA GLU A 43 -13.57 8.70 -9.65
C GLU A 43 -12.23 9.36 -9.26
N GLU A 44 -12.06 9.76 -8.00
CA GLU A 44 -10.81 10.35 -7.51
C GLU A 44 -9.70 9.29 -7.40
N VAL A 45 -8.50 9.67 -7.83
CA VAL A 45 -7.32 8.82 -7.82
C VAL A 45 -6.25 9.40 -6.90
N TYR A 46 -5.84 8.63 -5.91
CA TYR A 46 -4.82 8.97 -4.93
C TYR A 46 -3.58 8.10 -5.14
N MET A 47 -2.45 8.74 -5.43
CA MET A 47 -1.19 8.05 -5.72
C MET A 47 -0.21 8.16 -4.54
N PHE A 48 0.27 7.01 -4.09
CA PHE A 48 1.27 6.88 -3.02
C PHE A 48 2.55 6.30 -3.63
N LEU A 49 3.59 7.12 -3.76
CA LEU A 49 4.92 6.66 -4.14
C LEU A 49 5.57 5.99 -2.92
N CYS A 50 5.88 4.70 -3.06
CA CYS A 50 6.38 3.88 -1.98
C CYS A 50 7.88 3.65 -2.10
N GLU A 51 8.33 3.08 -3.23
CA GLU A 51 9.73 2.76 -3.59
C GLU A 51 10.54 2.07 -2.47
N ARG A 52 9.90 1.16 -1.71
CA ARG A 52 10.50 0.55 -0.51
C ARG A 52 10.30 -0.96 -0.47
N TRP A 53 11.25 -1.65 0.17
CA TRP A 53 11.08 -3.05 0.52
C TRP A 53 10.19 -3.19 1.75
N LEU A 54 9.24 -4.11 1.66
CA LEU A 54 8.55 -4.74 2.78
C LEU A 54 9.08 -6.18 2.83
N SER A 55 10.01 -6.43 3.73
CA SER A 55 10.78 -7.68 3.76
C SER A 55 11.38 -7.88 5.14
N THR A 56 11.51 -9.13 5.57
CA THR A 56 12.28 -9.47 6.79
C THR A 56 13.79 -9.58 6.54
N LYS A 57 14.21 -9.53 5.28
CA LYS A 57 15.58 -9.82 4.83
C LYS A 57 16.25 -8.65 4.12
N LYS A 58 15.47 -7.76 3.51
CA LYS A 58 15.94 -6.65 2.68
C LYS A 58 15.70 -5.30 3.38
N GLU A 59 16.49 -4.31 2.99
CA GLU A 59 16.44 -2.93 3.49
C GLU A 59 16.48 -2.88 5.04
N ASP A 60 15.50 -2.26 5.68
CA ASP A 60 15.42 -2.07 7.12
C ASP A 60 14.72 -3.22 7.86
N LYS A 61 14.45 -4.33 7.14
CA LYS A 61 13.81 -5.54 7.64
C LYS A 61 12.39 -5.31 8.20
N ARG A 62 11.70 -4.25 7.73
CA ARG A 62 10.31 -3.98 8.09
C ARG A 62 9.36 -4.56 7.04
N ILE A 63 8.26 -5.12 7.52
CA ILE A 63 7.18 -5.69 6.69
C ILE A 63 5.90 -4.84 6.75
N GLU A 64 5.94 -3.70 7.43
CA GLU A 64 4.86 -2.73 7.54
C GLU A 64 5.42 -1.32 7.31
N ARG A 65 4.73 -0.51 6.51
CA ARG A 65 5.04 0.90 6.29
C ARG A 65 3.79 1.75 6.16
N THR A 66 3.93 3.02 6.53
CA THR A 66 2.91 4.05 6.32
C THR A 66 3.42 5.01 5.26
N PHE A 67 2.58 5.32 4.27
CA PHE A 67 2.86 6.26 3.20
C PHE A 67 1.82 7.37 3.21
N PHE A 68 2.21 8.56 2.78
CA PHE A 68 1.34 9.72 2.67
C PHE A 68 1.14 10.05 1.20
N VAL A 69 -0.02 10.60 0.86
CA VAL A 69 -0.31 11.02 -0.51
C VAL A 69 0.70 12.08 -0.92
N LYS A 70 1.17 12.01 -2.16
CA LYS A 70 2.12 12.98 -2.71
C LYS A 70 1.41 14.26 -3.16
#